data_AF-A0A535YQ55-F1
#
_entry.id   AF-A0A535YQ55-F1
#
_cell.length_a   1.000
_cell.length_b   1.000
_cell.length_c   1.000
_cell.angle_alpha   90.00
_cell.angle_beta   90.00
_cell.angle_gamma   90.00
#
_symmetry.space_group_name_H-M   'P 1'
#
loop_
_entity.id
_entity.type
_entity.pdbx_description
1 polymer ?
#
loop_
_entity_poly.entity_id
_entity_poly.type
_entity_poly.pdbx_seq_one_letter_code
_entity_poly.pdbx_strand_id
1 'polypeptide(L)'
;MGDMNDHCRPTETLKPLIVAAVQEELAKVLRAWLEPVVAGGGGAELESAVAALSWAIFGAALQWSQLPTRPPAEPTATQLATLLTHGLPS
;
A
#
# COMPACT_ATOMS: atom_id res chain seq x y z
N MET A 1 22.26 36.62 -18.11
CA MET A 1 22.75 35.52 -17.26
C MET A 1 21.59 34.60 -16.97
N GLY A 2 21.45 33.52 -17.73
CA GLY A 2 20.50 32.46 -17.43
C GLY A 2 21.32 31.20 -17.20
N ASP A 3 21.27 30.68 -15.98
CA ASP A 3 21.70 29.32 -15.68
C ASP A 3 20.65 28.72 -14.76
N MET A 4 19.74 27.97 -15.36
CA MET A 4 18.73 27.18 -14.67
C MET A 4 18.68 25.85 -15.38
N ASN A 5 19.73 25.05 -15.18
CA ASN A 5 19.83 23.70 -15.71
C ASN A 5 19.93 22.67 -14.58
N ASP A 6 18.86 21.87 -14.50
CA ASP A 6 18.92 20.41 -14.54
C ASP A 6 19.64 19.64 -13.45
N HIS A 7 19.14 19.75 -12.21
CA HIS A 7 19.39 18.74 -11.17
C HIS A 7 18.13 18.01 -10.71
N CYS A 8 17.07 17.94 -11.54
CA CYS A 8 16.01 16.97 -11.33
C CYS A 8 16.46 15.60 -11.85
N ARG A 9 16.88 14.72 -10.94
CA ARG A 9 17.15 13.31 -11.28
C ARG A 9 15.83 12.67 -11.74
N PRO A 10 15.77 12.06 -12.95
CA PRO A 10 14.55 11.44 -13.50
C PRO A 10 13.87 10.44 -12.55
N THR A 11 14.65 9.84 -11.66
CA THR A 11 14.18 8.88 -10.67
C THR A 11 13.22 9.50 -9.64
N GLU A 12 13.34 10.79 -9.33
CA GLU A 12 12.46 11.45 -8.35
C GLU A 12 11.10 11.81 -8.94
N THR A 13 11.04 12.14 -10.23
CA THR A 13 9.78 12.39 -10.95
C THR A 13 9.00 11.10 -11.23
N LEU A 14 9.67 9.94 -11.31
CA LEU A 14 9.00 8.64 -11.50
C LEU A 14 8.43 8.04 -10.21
N LYS A 15 8.97 8.41 -9.03
CA LYS A 15 8.52 7.86 -7.74
C LYS A 15 7.00 8.00 -7.53
N PRO A 16 6.37 9.17 -7.73
CA PRO A 16 4.92 9.31 -7.54
C PRO A 16 4.09 8.40 -8.46
N LEU A 17 4.53 8.21 -9.71
CA LEU A 17 3.85 7.35 -10.68
C LEU A 17 3.93 5.87 -10.27
N ILE A 18 5.08 5.43 -9.77
CA ILE A 18 5.26 4.07 -9.25
C ILE A 18 4.38 3.85 -8.02
N VAL A 19 4.35 4.80 -7.08
CA VAL A 19 3.47 4.70 -5.91
C VAL A 19 2.01 4.61 -6.32
N ALA A 20 1.57 5.46 -7.26
CA ALA A 20 0.19 5.43 -7.75
C ALA A 20 -0.16 4.08 -8.39
N ALA A 21 0.72 3.54 -9.24
CA ALA A 21 0.49 2.24 -9.87
C ALA A 21 0.44 1.09 -8.84
N VAL A 22 1.35 1.09 -7.86
CA VAL A 22 1.35 0.07 -6.79
C VAL A 22 0.09 0.16 -5.95
N GLN A 23 -0.36 1.38 -5.60
CA GLN A 23 -1.61 1.58 -4.86
C GLN A 23 -2.83 1.10 -5.64
N GLU A 24 -2.89 1.38 -6.94
CA GLU A 24 -4.00 0.94 -7.79
C GLU A 24 -4.10 -0.58 -7.84
N GLU A 25 -2.98 -1.28 -8.09
CA GLU A 25 -2.97 -2.74 -8.17
C GLU A 25 -3.26 -3.39 -6.81
N LEU A 26 -2.73 -2.83 -5.73
CA LEU A 26 -3.00 -3.31 -4.38
C LEU A 26 -4.48 -3.13 -4.01
N ALA A 27 -5.08 -1.98 -4.32
CA ALA A 27 -6.50 -1.73 -4.10
C ALA A 27 -7.39 -2.70 -4.91
N LYS A 28 -7.05 -3.01 -6.17
CA LYS A 28 -7.79 -3.99 -6.98
C LYS A 28 -7.78 -5.38 -6.33
N VAL A 29 -6.61 -5.84 -5.90
CA VAL A 29 -6.46 -7.14 -5.23
C VAL A 29 -7.26 -7.18 -3.94
N LEU A 30 -7.13 -6.14 -3.10
CA LEU A 30 -7.84 -6.05 -1.83
C LEU A 30 -9.36 -5.96 -2.02
N ARG A 31 -9.85 -5.22 -3.02
CA ARG A 31 -11.29 -5.13 -3.30
C ARG A 31 -11.87 -6.50 -3.61
N ALA A 32 -11.24 -7.25 -4.53
CA ALA A 32 -11.69 -8.59 -4.88
C ALA A 32 -11.68 -9.56 -3.68
N TRP A 33 -10.75 -9.36 -2.75
CA TRP A 33 -10.63 -10.20 -1.55
C TRP A 33 -11.62 -9.84 -0.45
N LEU A 34 -11.94 -8.56 -0.29
CA LEU A 34 -12.81 -8.03 0.77
C LEU A 34 -14.29 -7.97 0.37
N GLU A 35 -14.61 -7.88 -0.91
CA GLU A 35 -15.99 -7.86 -1.43
C GLU A 35 -16.87 -8.98 -0.84
N PRO A 36 -16.46 -10.25 -0.78
CA PRO A 36 -17.28 -11.30 -0.17
C PRO A 36 -17.41 -11.17 1.36
N VAL A 37 -16.46 -10.53 2.03
CA VAL A 37 -16.42 -10.39 3.50
C VAL A 37 -17.27 -9.21 3.97
N VAL A 38 -17.22 -8.09 3.22
CA VAL A 38 -17.89 -6.82 3.55
C VAL A 38 -19.25 -6.71 2.85
N ALA A 39 -19.74 -7.79 2.20
CA ALA A 39 -20.99 -7.82 1.46
C ALA A 39 -22.22 -7.37 2.28
N GLY A 40 -22.16 -7.42 3.62
CA GLY A 40 -23.20 -6.91 4.52
C GLY A 40 -23.14 -5.41 4.84
N GLY A 41 -21.98 -4.75 4.64
CA GLY A 41 -21.68 -3.37 5.05
C GLY A 41 -21.93 -2.30 3.99
N GLY A 42 -22.19 -2.71 2.74
CA GLY A 42 -22.40 -1.81 1.60
C GLY A 42 -21.10 -1.26 1.00
N GLY A 43 -21.21 -0.71 -0.21
CA GLY A 43 -20.04 -0.34 -1.03
C GLY A 43 -19.10 0.69 -0.37
N ALA A 44 -19.62 1.64 0.42
CA ALA A 44 -18.79 2.65 1.08
C ALA A 44 -17.86 2.06 2.16
N GLU A 45 -18.32 1.03 2.87
CA GLU A 45 -17.51 0.32 3.87
C GLU A 45 -16.40 -0.48 3.18
N LEU A 46 -16.73 -1.19 2.10
CA LEU A 46 -15.75 -1.91 1.28
C LEU A 46 -14.66 -0.98 0.75
N GLU A 47 -15.04 0.15 0.14
CA GLU A 47 -14.08 1.12 -0.39
C GLU A 47 -13.17 1.72 0.69
N SER A 48 -13.74 2.01 1.87
CA SER A 48 -12.97 2.51 3.02
C SER A 48 -11.99 1.46 3.54
N ALA A 49 -12.40 0.20 3.63
CA ALA A 49 -11.55 -0.92 4.05
C ALA A 49 -10.42 -1.17 3.04
N VAL A 50 -10.72 -1.18 1.73
CA VAL A 50 -9.74 -1.32 0.66
C VAL A 50 -8.70 -0.21 0.73
N ALA A 51 -9.13 1.05 0.85
CA ALA A 51 -8.22 2.18 0.93
C ALA A 51 -7.33 2.11 2.18
N ALA A 52 -7.92 1.83 3.34
CA ALA A 52 -7.18 1.74 4.61
C ALA A 52 -6.12 0.63 4.57
N LEU A 53 -6.50 -0.57 4.13
CA LEU A 53 -5.59 -1.71 4.04
C LEU A 53 -4.49 -1.50 3.00
N SER A 54 -4.81 -0.91 1.84
CA SER A 54 -3.83 -0.62 0.80
C SER A 54 -2.73 0.34 1.30
N TRP A 55 -3.12 1.41 1.98
CA TRP A 55 -2.16 2.35 2.57
C TRP A 55 -1.37 1.74 3.73
N ALA A 56 -2.00 0.92 4.58
CA ALA A 56 -1.31 0.27 5.68
C ALA A 56 -0.23 -0.71 5.20
N ILE A 57 -0.55 -1.56 4.22
CA ILE A 57 0.40 -2.51 3.62
C ILE A 57 1.54 -1.75 2.94
N PHE A 58 1.23 -0.74 2.12
CA PHE A 58 2.25 0.02 1.41
C PHE A 58 3.17 0.77 2.37
N GLY A 59 2.61 1.42 3.39
CA GLY A 59 3.38 2.12 4.42
C GLY A 59 4.31 1.18 5.18
N ALA A 60 3.81 0.01 5.57
CA ALA A 60 4.62 -1.00 6.24
C ALA A 60 5.73 -1.56 5.34
N ALA A 61 5.45 -1.82 4.07
CA ALA A 61 6.45 -2.26 3.09
C ALA A 61 7.52 -1.17 2.84
N LEU A 62 7.10 0.10 2.76
CA LEU A 62 8.01 1.23 2.61
C LEU A 62 8.91 1.36 3.83
N GLN A 63 8.36 1.30 5.05
CA GLN A 63 9.13 1.31 6.29
C GLN A 63 10.12 0.14 6.34
N TRP A 64 9.65 -1.08 6.03
CA TRP A 64 10.50 -2.27 5.96
C TRP A 64 11.65 -2.08 4.98
N SER A 65 11.41 -1.48 3.80
CA SER A 65 12.44 -1.26 2.78
C SER A 65 13.56 -0.30 3.22
N GLN A 66 13.27 0.58 4.19
CA GLN A 66 14.19 1.60 4.70
C GLN A 66 14.99 1.14 5.92
N LEU A 67 14.70 -0.04 6.48
CA LEU A 67 15.42 -0.55 7.65
C LEU A 67 16.89 -0.89 7.28
N PRO A 68 17.88 -0.48 8.11
CA PRO A 68 19.29 -0.79 7.87
C PRO A 68 19.59 -2.29 7.79
N THR A 69 18.88 -3.08 8.60
CA THR A 69 18.92 -4.54 8.60
C THR A 69 17.49 -5.05 8.48
N ARG A 70 17.11 -5.45 7.27
CA ARG A 70 15.74 -5.86 6.98
C ARG A 70 15.47 -7.27 7.53
N PRO A 71 14.42 -7.46 8.34
CA PRO A 71 13.96 -8.80 8.66
C PRO A 71 13.46 -9.51 7.40
N PRO A 72 13.37 -10.85 7.38
CA PRO A 72 12.85 -11.58 6.23
C PRO A 72 11.43 -11.13 5.86
N ALA A 73 11.16 -11.03 4.55
CA ALA A 73 9.93 -10.43 4.04
C ALA A 73 8.67 -11.25 4.39
N GLU A 74 8.70 -12.57 4.17
CA GLU A 74 7.54 -13.43 4.39
C GLU A 74 7.03 -13.39 5.85
N PRO A 75 7.86 -13.59 6.89
CA PRO A 75 7.41 -13.49 8.27
C PRO A 75 6.82 -12.11 8.63
N THR A 76 7.43 -11.03 8.12
CA THR A 76 6.92 -9.67 8.34
C THR A 76 5.57 -9.47 7.65
N ALA A 77 5.41 -9.95 6.41
CA ALA A 77 4.14 -9.89 5.69
C ALA A 77 3.04 -10.67 6.41
N THR A 78 3.33 -11.86 6.93
CA THR A 78 2.37 -12.66 7.71
C THR A 78 1.91 -11.93 8.97
N GLN A 79 2.83 -11.31 9.71
CA GLN A 79 2.50 -10.53 10.91
C GLN A 79 1.62 -9.33 10.57
N LEU A 80 1.95 -8.60 9.51
CA LEU A 80 1.16 -7.46 9.05
C LEU A 80 -0.23 -7.88 8.59
N ALA A 81 -0.35 -8.93 7.78
CA ALA A 81 -1.63 -9.46 7.34
C ALA A 81 -2.51 -9.83 8.55
N THR A 82 -1.93 -10.53 9.53
CA THR A 82 -2.64 -10.93 10.76
C THR A 82 -3.14 -9.71 11.54
N LEU A 83 -2.30 -8.70 11.73
CA LEU A 83 -2.67 -7.47 12.45
C LEU A 83 -3.80 -6.72 11.74
N LEU A 84 -3.70 -6.62 10.41
CA LEU A 84 -4.64 -5.87 9.59
C LEU A 84 -6.01 -6.54 9.48
N THR A 85 -6.07 -7.88 9.52
CA THR A 85 -7.33 -8.62 9.44
C THR A 85 -8.04 -8.77 10.79
N HIS A 86 -7.37 -8.54 11.92
CA HIS A 86 -7.99 -8.64 13.26
C HIS A 86 -9.15 -7.67 13.48
N GLY A 87 -9.23 -6.58 12.72
CA GLY A 87 -10.30 -5.58 12.80
C GLY A 87 -11.44 -5.78 11.79
N LEU A 88 -11.38 -6.80 10.94
CA LEU A 88 -12.41 -7.07 9.93
C LEU A 88 -13.56 -7.88 10.54
N PRO A 89 -14.82 -7.65 10.13
CA PRO A 89 -15.95 -8.46 10.57
C PRO A 89 -15.73 -9.92 10.16
N SER A 90 -15.97 -10.83 11.12
CA SER A 90 -15.82 -12.29 11.00
C SER A 90 -17.02 -12.97 10.34
#